data_AF-A0A5C6EZ00-F1
#
_entry.id   AF-A0A5C6EZ00-F1
#
_cell.length_a   1.000
_cell.length_b   1.000
_cell.length_c   1.000
_cell.angle_alpha   90.00
_cell.angle_beta   90.00
_cell.angle_gamma   90.00
#
_symmetry.space_group_name_H-M   'P 1'
#
loop_
_entity.id
_entity.type
_entity.pdbx_description
1 polymer ?
#
loop_
_entity_poly.entity_id
_entity_poly.type
_entity_poly.pdbx_seq_one_letter_code
_entity_poly.pdbx_strand_id
1 'polypeptide(L)'
;MARTVEDTVKDMGQALENVRKLYLEGIAGGDARVAVNKYTGHRYTQHSTGVEDGAEGFLKFFEPFLERNPKREIEIVRIFEDGPWVFCSAYQSLNDGAARWVTMDMFFTDAKGLILEHWDTIAPYVAETKSGEDMVGGPSDVNMSVDTAASKSLVLEYTKQVLQEAEHHKIDRFISEDLVQHAGAIGR
;
A
#
# COMPACT_ATOMS: atom_id res chain seq x y z
N MET A 1 -25.34 10.03 -15.19
CA MET A 1 -25.89 8.86 -14.48
C MET A 1 -24.89 8.47 -13.41
N ALA A 2 -25.32 8.33 -12.15
CA ALA A 2 -24.45 7.91 -11.06
C ALA A 2 -24.19 6.40 -11.16
N ARG A 3 -22.91 5.99 -11.11
CA ARG A 3 -22.52 4.56 -11.13
C ARG A 3 -22.88 3.94 -9.78
N THR A 4 -23.34 2.69 -9.78
CA THR A 4 -23.54 1.92 -8.56
C THR A 4 -22.21 1.40 -8.00
N VAL A 5 -22.20 0.97 -6.74
CA VAL A 5 -21.01 0.33 -6.12
C VAL A 5 -20.60 -0.92 -6.91
N GLU A 6 -21.55 -1.68 -7.45
CA GLU A 6 -21.29 -2.84 -8.32
C GLU A 6 -20.68 -2.44 -9.68
N ASP A 7 -21.07 -1.29 -10.24
CA ASP A 7 -20.47 -0.75 -11.47
C ASP A 7 -19.02 -0.25 -11.25
N THR A 8 -18.64 0.04 -10.01
CA THR A 8 -17.28 0.49 -9.65
C THR A 8 -16.30 -0.69 -9.59
N VAL A 9 -16.79 -1.88 -9.21
CA VAL A 9 -15.99 -3.14 -9.17
C VAL A 9 -15.65 -3.64 -10.58
N LYS A 10 -16.41 -3.25 -11.61
CA LYS A 10 -16.26 -3.77 -12.99
C LYS A 10 -15.11 -3.14 -13.79
N ASP A 11 -14.45 -2.11 -13.25
CA ASP A 11 -13.40 -1.31 -13.92
C ASP A 11 -12.02 -1.46 -13.22
N MET A 12 -11.91 -2.34 -12.22
CA MET A 12 -10.68 -2.58 -11.45
C MET A 12 -10.02 -3.89 -11.92
N GLY A 13 -8.72 -3.86 -12.19
CA GLY A 13 -7.99 -5.06 -12.57
C GLY A 13 -8.02 -6.13 -11.48
N GLN A 14 -8.00 -7.40 -11.90
CA GLN A 14 -8.11 -8.55 -10.99
C GLN A 14 -6.99 -8.57 -9.93
N ALA A 15 -5.81 -8.09 -10.28
CA ALA A 15 -4.67 -7.96 -9.37
C ALA A 15 -5.00 -7.01 -8.21
N LEU A 16 -5.49 -5.82 -8.54
CA LEU A 16 -5.88 -4.81 -7.57
C LEU A 16 -7.00 -5.33 -6.65
N GLU A 17 -8.00 -5.99 -7.22
CA GLU A 17 -9.09 -6.59 -6.44
C GLU A 17 -8.62 -7.72 -5.51
N ASN A 18 -7.66 -8.54 -5.94
CA ASN A 18 -7.08 -9.59 -5.11
C ASN A 18 -6.31 -9.01 -3.92
N VAL A 19 -5.52 -7.95 -4.12
CA VAL A 19 -4.83 -7.23 -3.03
C VAL A 19 -5.85 -6.63 -2.06
N ARG A 20 -6.88 -5.96 -2.57
CA ARG A 20 -7.96 -5.40 -1.75
C ARG A 20 -8.65 -6.48 -0.91
N LYS A 21 -8.94 -7.65 -1.49
CA LYS A 21 -9.58 -8.75 -0.78
C LYS A 21 -8.66 -9.46 0.21
N LEU A 22 -7.35 -9.54 -0.06
CA LEU A 22 -6.38 -10.04 0.92
C LEU A 22 -6.43 -9.20 2.20
N TYR A 23 -6.51 -7.87 2.08
CA TYR A 23 -6.69 -6.95 3.19
C TYR A 23 -8.06 -7.07 3.86
N LEU A 24 -9.14 -6.95 3.09
CA LEU A 24 -10.50 -6.80 3.64
C LEU A 24 -11.12 -8.12 4.09
N GLU A 25 -10.97 -9.20 3.33
CA GLU A 25 -11.50 -10.51 3.71
C GLU A 25 -10.52 -11.23 4.65
N GLY A 26 -9.22 -11.20 4.31
CA GLY A 26 -8.19 -11.92 5.04
C GLY A 26 -7.86 -11.33 6.40
N ILE A 27 -7.56 -10.03 6.45
CA ILE A 27 -7.07 -9.38 7.68
C ILE A 27 -8.23 -8.72 8.44
N ALA A 28 -8.94 -7.77 7.82
CA ALA A 28 -10.05 -7.09 8.50
C ALA A 28 -11.16 -8.09 8.86
N GLY A 29 -11.62 -8.87 7.87
CA GLY A 29 -12.62 -9.92 8.02
C GLY A 29 -12.16 -11.13 8.82
N GLY A 30 -10.85 -11.34 8.95
CA GLY A 30 -10.26 -12.42 9.75
C GLY A 30 -10.25 -13.79 9.08
N ASP A 31 -10.52 -13.89 7.78
CA ASP A 31 -10.47 -15.14 7.02
C ASP A 31 -9.13 -15.30 6.28
N ALA A 32 -8.03 -15.18 7.03
CA ALA A 32 -6.66 -15.19 6.49
C ALA A 32 -6.39 -16.42 5.63
N ARG A 33 -6.89 -17.59 6.04
CA ARG A 33 -6.67 -18.87 5.34
C ARG A 33 -7.39 -18.95 4.02
N VAL A 34 -8.65 -18.52 3.93
CA VAL A 34 -9.35 -18.49 2.64
C VAL A 34 -8.72 -17.44 1.73
N ALA A 35 -8.45 -16.25 2.27
CA ALA A 35 -7.91 -15.14 1.48
C ALA A 35 -6.54 -15.46 0.88
N VAL A 36 -5.59 -15.96 1.67
CA VAL A 36 -4.24 -16.24 1.16
C VAL A 36 -4.26 -17.34 0.09
N ASN A 37 -5.05 -18.40 0.26
CA ASN A 37 -5.15 -19.49 -0.71
C ASN A 37 -5.87 -19.08 -2.00
N LYS A 38 -6.74 -18.06 -1.94
CA LYS A 38 -7.54 -17.61 -3.08
C LYS A 38 -6.84 -16.51 -3.88
N TYR A 39 -6.09 -15.63 -3.22
CA TYR A 39 -5.56 -14.41 -3.82
C TYR A 39 -4.05 -14.45 -4.08
N THR A 40 -3.34 -15.45 -3.55
CA THR A 40 -1.91 -15.65 -3.84
C THR A 40 -1.68 -16.78 -4.85
N GLY A 41 -0.55 -16.74 -5.53
CA GLY A 41 -0.21 -17.70 -6.59
C GLY A 41 0.61 -18.89 -6.11
N HIS A 42 1.23 -19.58 -7.07
CA HIS A 42 2.07 -20.76 -6.83
C HIS A 42 3.29 -20.48 -5.93
N ARG A 43 3.68 -19.22 -5.80
CA ARG A 43 4.65 -18.70 -4.82
C ARG A 43 4.04 -17.47 -4.17
N TYR A 44 4.48 -17.16 -2.96
CA TYR A 44 4.20 -15.88 -2.32
C TYR A 44 5.41 -15.44 -1.51
N THR A 45 6.35 -14.76 -2.17
CA THR A 45 7.59 -14.32 -1.53
C THR A 45 7.32 -13.07 -0.68
N GLN A 46 7.79 -13.08 0.56
CA GLN A 46 7.56 -12.04 1.55
C GLN A 46 8.84 -11.29 1.87
N HIS A 47 8.74 -9.97 1.88
CA HIS A 47 9.79 -9.07 2.35
C HIS A 47 9.39 -8.33 3.63
N SER A 48 8.13 -8.47 4.06
CA SER A 48 7.63 -7.96 5.34
C SER A 48 8.43 -8.51 6.51
N THR A 49 8.76 -7.63 7.44
CA THR A 49 9.58 -8.01 8.60
C THR A 49 8.87 -9.08 9.44
N GLY A 50 9.45 -10.28 9.50
CA GLY A 50 8.96 -11.37 10.34
C GLY A 50 7.87 -12.25 9.72
N VAL A 51 7.51 -12.06 8.46
CA VAL A 51 6.59 -12.92 7.71
C VAL A 51 7.40 -13.87 6.83
N GLU A 52 7.13 -15.17 6.93
CA GLU A 52 7.80 -16.20 6.10
C GLU A 52 7.12 -16.31 4.73
N ASP A 53 7.86 -16.82 3.74
CA ASP A 53 7.35 -17.09 2.39
C ASP A 53 6.19 -18.10 2.38
N GLY A 54 5.33 -17.96 1.36
CA GLY A 54 4.24 -18.88 1.06
C GLY A 54 3.00 -18.66 1.91
N ALA A 55 1.91 -19.33 1.53
CA ALA A 55 0.64 -19.24 2.24
C ALA A 55 0.75 -19.64 3.72
N GLU A 56 1.51 -20.69 4.03
CA GLU A 56 1.70 -21.13 5.42
C GLU A 56 2.58 -20.16 6.23
N GLY A 57 3.59 -19.54 5.60
CA GLY A 57 4.39 -18.50 6.26
C GLY A 57 3.57 -17.26 6.61
N PHE A 58 2.68 -16.85 5.69
CA PHE A 58 1.67 -15.82 5.95
C PHE A 58 0.75 -16.21 7.12
N LEU A 59 0.21 -17.44 7.13
CA LEU A 59 -0.71 -17.89 8.17
C LEU A 59 -0.07 -17.98 9.56
N LYS A 60 1.18 -18.45 9.63
CA LYS A 60 1.96 -18.50 10.86
C LYS A 60 2.09 -17.14 11.53
N PHE A 61 2.13 -16.06 10.73
CA PHE A 61 2.13 -14.70 11.23
C PHE A 61 0.71 -14.21 11.56
N PHE A 62 -0.23 -14.36 10.60
CA PHE A 62 -1.53 -13.71 10.68
C PHE A 62 -2.54 -14.42 11.59
N GLU A 63 -2.53 -15.75 11.75
CA GLU A 63 -3.47 -16.42 12.67
C GLU A 63 -3.29 -15.94 14.13
N PRO A 64 -2.07 -15.92 14.71
CA PRO A 64 -1.87 -15.32 16.03
C PRO A 64 -2.14 -13.81 16.08
N PHE A 65 -1.89 -13.09 14.98
CA PHE A 65 -2.21 -11.67 14.89
C PHE A 65 -3.72 -11.42 15.01
N LEU A 66 -4.54 -12.22 14.32
CA LEU A 66 -6.00 -12.12 14.35
C LEU A 66 -6.56 -12.44 15.74
N GLU A 67 -6.02 -13.44 16.42
CA GLU A 67 -6.39 -13.78 17.80
C GLU A 67 -6.10 -12.64 18.79
N ARG A 68 -4.92 -12.02 18.68
CA ARG A 68 -4.51 -10.90 19.54
C ARG A 68 -5.25 -9.59 19.24
N ASN A 69 -5.75 -9.44 18.03
CA ASN A 69 -6.41 -8.22 17.57
C ASN A 69 -7.83 -8.54 17.11
N PRO A 70 -8.79 -8.86 18.00
CA PRO A 70 -10.15 -9.23 17.61
C PRO A 70 -10.92 -8.11 16.90
N LYS A 71 -10.55 -6.83 17.11
CA LYS A 71 -11.13 -5.68 16.41
C LYS A 71 -10.07 -5.07 15.50
N ARG A 72 -10.36 -5.01 14.20
CA ARG A 72 -9.43 -4.58 13.16
C ARG A 72 -10.18 -3.69 12.18
N GLU A 73 -9.95 -2.39 12.27
CA GLU A 73 -10.43 -1.43 11.30
C GLU A 73 -9.29 -1.18 10.32
N ILE A 74 -9.50 -1.52 9.06
CA ILE A 74 -8.52 -1.31 7.99
C ILE A 74 -9.18 -0.44 6.93
N GLU A 75 -8.52 0.65 6.61
CA GLU A 75 -8.88 1.55 5.52
C GLU A 75 -7.79 1.48 4.46
N ILE A 76 -8.15 1.04 3.25
CA ILE A 76 -7.28 1.19 2.09
C ILE A 76 -7.45 2.65 1.63
N VAL A 77 -6.43 3.45 1.89
CA VAL A 77 -6.44 4.90 1.63
C VAL A 77 -6.23 5.17 0.14
N ARG A 78 -5.30 4.44 -0.48
CA ARG A 78 -4.95 4.54 -1.91
C ARG A 78 -4.59 3.15 -2.43
N ILE A 79 -4.99 2.84 -3.64
CA ILE A 79 -4.58 1.61 -4.33
C ILE A 79 -4.61 1.81 -5.83
N PHE A 80 -3.59 1.32 -6.54
CA PHE A 80 -3.53 1.36 -8.01
C PHE A 80 -2.64 0.26 -8.57
N GLU A 81 -2.80 0.01 -9.87
CA GLU A 81 -2.01 -0.96 -10.63
C GLU A 81 -1.21 -0.29 -11.76
N ASP A 82 0.00 -0.78 -12.02
CA ASP A 82 0.85 -0.43 -13.17
C ASP A 82 1.48 -1.71 -13.72
N GLY A 83 0.86 -2.28 -14.75
CA GLY A 83 1.25 -3.58 -15.29
C GLY A 83 1.08 -4.70 -14.26
N PRO A 84 2.12 -5.49 -13.94
CA PRO A 84 2.04 -6.57 -12.94
C PRO A 84 2.20 -6.09 -11.50
N TRP A 85 2.30 -4.77 -11.27
CA TRP A 85 2.53 -4.20 -9.95
C TRP A 85 1.26 -3.59 -9.40
N VAL A 86 0.99 -3.82 -8.11
CA VAL A 86 -0.06 -3.14 -7.36
C VAL A 86 0.58 -2.39 -6.19
N PHE A 87 0.31 -1.10 -6.07
CA PHE A 87 0.64 -0.32 -4.89
C PHE A 87 -0.62 -0.19 -4.02
N CYS A 88 -0.46 -0.33 -2.70
CA CYS A 88 -1.51 -0.10 -1.73
C CYS A 88 -0.94 0.73 -0.57
N SER A 89 -1.71 1.68 -0.05
CA SER A 89 -1.43 2.31 1.23
C SER A 89 -2.65 2.17 2.12
N ALA A 90 -2.43 1.71 3.35
CA ALA A 90 -3.49 1.44 4.29
C ALA A 90 -3.26 2.12 5.63
N TYR A 91 -4.35 2.60 6.23
CA TYR A 91 -4.43 2.94 7.64
C TYR A 91 -5.07 1.77 8.39
N GLN A 92 -4.53 1.45 9.56
CA GLN A 92 -5.00 0.35 10.38
C GLN A 92 -5.20 0.83 11.82
N SER A 93 -6.36 0.56 12.40
CA SER A 93 -6.70 0.79 13.80
C SER A 93 -7.09 -0.54 14.44
N LEU A 94 -6.29 -0.97 15.41
CA LEU A 94 -6.44 -2.26 16.09
C LEU A 94 -6.99 -2.04 17.50
N ASN A 95 -7.92 -2.89 17.92
CA ASN A 95 -8.48 -2.92 19.28
C ASN A 95 -8.93 -1.54 19.76
N ASP A 96 -9.87 -0.92 19.01
CA ASP A 96 -10.43 0.40 19.30
C ASP A 96 -9.36 1.53 19.36
N GLY A 97 -8.34 1.44 18.50
CA GLY A 97 -7.28 2.44 18.40
C GLY A 97 -6.11 2.27 19.39
N ALA A 98 -6.06 1.15 20.13
CA ALA A 98 -4.94 0.82 21.02
C ALA A 98 -3.60 0.74 20.28
N ALA A 99 -3.62 0.32 19.02
CA ALA A 99 -2.49 0.45 18.11
C ALA A 99 -2.97 0.95 16.75
N ARG A 100 -2.22 1.88 16.16
CA ARG A 100 -2.54 2.45 14.85
C ARG A 100 -1.31 2.46 13.96
N TRP A 101 -1.48 2.06 12.71
CA TRP A 101 -0.38 1.86 11.76
C TRP A 101 -0.73 2.45 10.41
N VAL A 102 0.31 2.87 9.68
CA VAL A 102 0.24 3.21 8.26
C VAL A 102 1.20 2.31 7.52
N THR A 103 0.73 1.73 6.42
CA THR A 103 1.57 0.92 5.52
C THR A 103 1.62 1.52 4.12
N MET A 104 2.74 1.27 3.46
CA MET A 104 2.90 1.38 2.02
C MET A 104 3.42 0.06 1.50
N ASP A 105 2.63 -0.55 0.63
CA ASP A 105 2.79 -1.93 0.19
C ASP A 105 2.91 -1.96 -1.33
N MET A 106 3.78 -2.85 -1.81
CA MET A 106 3.95 -3.13 -3.23
C MET A 106 3.81 -4.63 -3.44
N PHE A 107 3.02 -5.01 -4.43
CA PHE A 107 2.77 -6.40 -4.79
C PHE A 107 3.14 -6.64 -6.25
N PHE A 108 3.74 -7.79 -6.53
CA PHE A 108 3.93 -8.29 -7.88
C PHE A 108 2.93 -9.43 -8.15
N THR A 109 2.24 -9.40 -9.28
CA THR A 109 1.20 -10.37 -9.63
C THR A 109 1.47 -11.10 -10.95
N ASP A 110 0.89 -12.29 -11.09
CA ASP A 110 0.87 -13.00 -12.37
C ASP A 110 -0.19 -12.44 -13.35
N ALA A 111 -0.25 -13.03 -14.54
CA ALA A 111 -1.21 -12.63 -15.58
C ALA A 111 -2.70 -12.88 -15.22
N LYS A 112 -2.98 -13.64 -14.14
CA LYS A 112 -4.33 -13.84 -13.59
C LYS A 112 -4.61 -12.92 -12.40
N GLY A 113 -3.66 -12.06 -12.03
CA GLY A 113 -3.73 -11.18 -10.87
C GLY A 113 -3.45 -11.86 -9.54
N LEU A 114 -2.94 -13.10 -9.53
CA LEU A 114 -2.56 -13.75 -8.28
C LEU A 114 -1.25 -13.16 -7.74
N ILE A 115 -1.24 -12.86 -6.45
CA ILE A 115 -0.12 -12.22 -5.77
C ILE A 115 1.03 -13.22 -5.64
N LEU A 116 2.20 -12.85 -6.16
CA LEU A 116 3.40 -13.69 -6.14
C LEU A 116 4.48 -13.17 -5.18
N GLU A 117 4.47 -11.87 -4.87
CA GLU A 117 5.51 -11.24 -4.06
C GLU A 117 5.00 -9.96 -3.41
N HIS A 118 5.50 -9.66 -2.20
CA HIS A 118 5.04 -8.54 -1.39
C HIS A 118 6.21 -7.86 -0.66
N TRP A 119 6.24 -6.52 -0.75
CA TRP A 119 7.09 -5.64 0.04
C TRP A 119 6.22 -4.65 0.79
N ASP A 120 6.62 -4.32 2.02
CA ASP A 120 5.99 -3.23 2.76
C ASP A 120 7.02 -2.31 3.42
N THR A 121 6.51 -1.14 3.79
CA THR A 121 7.03 -0.37 4.91
C THR A 121 5.89 -0.10 5.86
N ILE A 122 6.17 -0.11 7.16
CA ILE A 122 5.18 0.11 8.20
C ILE A 122 5.71 1.14 9.20
N ALA A 123 4.84 2.06 9.60
CA ALA A 123 5.13 3.05 10.64
C ALA A 123 3.94 3.18 11.61
N PRO A 124 4.19 3.44 12.91
CA PRO A 124 3.12 3.80 13.82
C PRO A 124 2.47 5.11 13.36
N TYR A 125 1.15 5.17 13.41
CA TYR A 125 0.42 6.41 13.09
C TYR A 125 0.65 7.47 14.17
N VAL A 126 0.96 8.68 13.73
CA VAL A 126 1.17 9.85 14.59
C VAL A 126 0.07 10.86 14.27
N ALA A 127 -0.77 11.15 15.28
CA ALA A 127 -1.90 12.07 15.11
C ALA A 127 -1.45 13.54 14.96
N GLU A 128 -0.35 13.91 15.61
CA GLU A 128 0.24 15.26 15.53
C GLU A 128 1.60 15.17 14.86
N THR A 129 1.62 15.34 13.53
CA THR A 129 2.85 15.32 12.74
C THR A 129 3.59 16.66 12.86
N LYS A 130 4.90 16.66 12.59
CA LYS A 130 5.68 17.92 12.60
C LYS A 130 5.30 18.90 11.50
N SER A 131 4.77 18.41 10.37
CA SER A 131 4.28 19.25 9.27
C SER A 131 2.89 19.82 9.53
N GLY A 132 2.13 19.23 10.46
CA GLY A 132 0.72 19.49 10.71
C GLY A 132 -0.23 18.75 9.75
N GLU A 133 0.31 18.00 8.80
CA GLU A 133 -0.46 17.25 7.79
C GLU A 133 -0.67 15.80 8.26
N ASP A 134 -1.83 15.22 8.00
CA ASP A 134 -2.12 13.82 8.35
C ASP A 134 -1.21 12.86 7.57
N MET A 135 -0.68 11.81 8.21
CA MET A 135 0.16 10.79 7.58
C MET A 135 -0.51 10.07 6.39
N VAL A 136 -1.85 10.01 6.37
CA VAL A 136 -2.63 9.40 5.28
C VAL A 136 -3.40 10.42 4.45
N GLY A 137 -3.25 11.71 4.75
CA GLY A 137 -3.87 12.81 4.01
C GLY A 137 -3.43 12.90 2.54
N GLY A 138 -4.06 13.79 1.78
CA GLY A 138 -3.84 13.96 0.33
C GLY A 138 -4.83 13.16 -0.54
N PRO A 139 -4.72 13.21 -1.88
CA PRO A 139 -5.71 12.61 -2.78
C PRO A 139 -5.77 11.08 -2.64
N SER A 140 -6.95 10.50 -2.40
CA SER A 140 -7.15 9.04 -2.34
C SER A 140 -7.31 8.41 -3.74
N ASP A 141 -7.90 9.15 -4.67
CA ASP A 141 -8.17 8.70 -6.03
C ASP A 141 -6.95 8.89 -6.94
N VAL A 142 -6.69 7.89 -7.77
CA VAL A 142 -5.63 7.97 -8.78
C VAL A 142 -6.14 8.67 -10.03
N ASN A 143 -5.45 9.75 -10.40
CA ASN A 143 -5.77 10.48 -11.62
C ASN A 143 -5.23 9.73 -12.85
N MET A 144 -6.09 8.91 -13.47
CA MET A 144 -5.75 8.11 -14.66
C MET A 144 -5.49 8.94 -15.94
N SER A 145 -5.69 10.26 -15.91
CA SER A 145 -5.41 11.14 -17.06
C SER A 145 -3.96 11.62 -17.13
N VAL A 146 -3.15 11.37 -16.09
CA VAL A 146 -1.75 11.78 -16.06
C VAL A 146 -0.87 10.88 -16.93
N ASP A 147 0.20 11.45 -17.47
CA ASP A 147 1.22 10.69 -18.17
C ASP A 147 2.09 9.92 -17.16
N THR A 148 1.81 8.63 -17.01
CA THR A 148 2.55 7.74 -16.10
C THR A 148 3.98 7.51 -16.57
N ALA A 149 4.26 7.55 -17.88
CA ALA A 149 5.61 7.39 -18.42
C ALA A 149 6.47 8.63 -18.11
N ALA A 150 5.91 9.82 -18.22
CA ALA A 150 6.56 11.06 -17.80
C ALA A 150 6.83 11.07 -16.28
N SER A 151 5.84 10.65 -15.47
CA SER A 151 5.98 10.57 -14.01
C SER A 151 7.10 9.62 -13.58
N LYS A 152 7.15 8.42 -14.17
CA LYS A 152 8.22 7.44 -13.93
C LYS A 152 9.59 7.96 -14.37
N SER A 153 9.66 8.66 -15.50
CA SER A 153 10.91 9.28 -15.98
C SER A 153 11.42 10.35 -15.02
N LEU A 154 10.52 11.20 -14.50
CA LEU A 154 10.87 12.24 -13.52
C LEU A 154 11.44 11.64 -12.22
N VAL A 155 10.81 10.60 -11.67
CA VAL A 155 11.28 9.91 -10.46
C VAL A 155 12.62 9.20 -10.69
N LEU A 156 12.81 8.59 -11.85
CA LEU A 156 14.08 7.96 -12.23
C LEU A 156 15.21 8.99 -12.32
N GLU A 157 14.96 10.13 -12.97
CA GLU A 157 15.93 11.22 -13.09
C GLU A 157 16.29 11.83 -11.74
N TYR A 158 15.30 12.03 -10.86
CA TYR A 158 15.52 12.46 -9.47
C TYR A 158 16.43 11.48 -8.73
N THR A 159 16.10 10.18 -8.78
CA THR A 159 16.86 9.12 -8.12
C THR A 159 18.31 9.09 -8.60
N LYS A 160 18.52 9.20 -9.91
CA LYS A 160 19.86 9.19 -10.50
C LYS A 160 20.65 10.45 -10.14
N GLN A 161 20.14 11.63 -10.46
CA GLN A 161 20.90 12.88 -10.35
C GLN A 161 21.06 13.31 -8.88
N VAL A 162 19.98 13.26 -8.10
CA VAL A 162 19.99 13.81 -6.74
C VAL A 162 20.45 12.77 -5.71
N LEU A 163 20.00 11.52 -5.80
CA LEU A 163 20.31 10.51 -4.77
C LEU A 163 21.60 9.73 -5.05
N GLN A 164 21.84 9.33 -6.31
CA GLN A 164 23.01 8.52 -6.67
C GLN A 164 24.24 9.39 -7.02
N GLU A 165 24.05 10.42 -7.84
CA GLU A 165 25.13 11.33 -8.27
C GLU A 165 25.36 12.50 -7.29
N ALA A 166 24.53 12.61 -6.25
CA ALA A 166 24.61 13.62 -5.20
C ALA A 166 24.55 15.08 -5.70
N GLU A 167 23.91 15.34 -6.84
CA GLU A 167 23.73 16.68 -7.39
C GLU A 167 22.57 17.42 -6.70
N HIS A 168 22.66 17.61 -5.38
CA HIS A 168 21.60 18.18 -4.55
C HIS A 168 21.14 19.58 -4.99
N HIS A 169 22.00 20.34 -5.68
CA HIS A 169 21.65 21.63 -6.28
C HIS A 169 20.56 21.55 -7.37
N LYS A 170 20.18 20.34 -7.81
CA LYS A 170 19.11 20.11 -8.80
C LYS A 170 17.74 19.80 -8.16
N ILE A 171 17.63 19.76 -6.83
CA ILE A 171 16.44 19.27 -6.14
C ILE A 171 15.16 20.05 -6.51
N ASP A 172 15.27 21.36 -6.70
CA ASP A 172 14.15 22.25 -7.06
C ASP A 172 13.55 21.96 -8.46
N ARG A 173 14.23 21.13 -9.27
CA ARG A 173 13.68 20.64 -10.54
C ARG A 173 12.69 19.48 -10.37
N PHE A 174 12.72 18.80 -9.23
CA PHE A 174 12.00 17.56 -8.98
C PHE A 174 11.00 17.68 -7.84
N ILE A 175 11.20 18.64 -6.93
CA ILE A 175 10.34 18.85 -5.77
C ILE A 175 9.63 20.20 -5.92
N SER A 176 8.30 20.17 -5.79
CA SER A 176 7.49 21.39 -5.85
C SER A 176 7.70 22.26 -4.60
N GLU A 177 7.63 23.59 -4.77
CA GLU A 177 7.71 24.55 -3.66
C GLU A 177 6.56 24.39 -2.64
N ASP A 178 5.44 23.80 -3.07
CA ASP A 178 4.26 23.50 -2.25
C ASP A 178 4.17 22.03 -1.82
N LEU A 179 5.31 21.32 -1.74
CA LEU A 179 5.38 19.94 -1.26
C LEU A 179 4.65 19.77 0.09
N VAL A 180 3.69 18.85 0.12
CA VAL A 180 3.00 18.44 1.34
C VAL A 180 3.74 17.25 1.95
N GLN A 181 4.22 17.41 3.19
CA GLN A 181 4.97 16.39 3.92
C GLN A 181 4.05 15.57 4.83
N HIS A 182 3.95 14.27 4.59
CA HIS A 182 3.12 13.35 5.38
C HIS A 182 3.92 12.52 6.41
N ALA A 183 5.25 12.52 6.35
CA ALA A 183 6.07 11.80 7.32
C ALA A 183 5.98 12.44 8.72
N GLY A 184 5.52 11.68 9.71
CA GLY A 184 5.25 12.22 11.06
C GLY A 184 6.43 12.93 11.73
N ALA A 185 7.66 12.50 11.42
CA ALA A 185 8.88 13.04 12.03
C ALA A 185 9.53 14.23 11.28
N ILE A 186 9.06 14.57 10.09
CA ILE A 186 9.63 15.60 9.21
C ILE A 186 8.71 16.82 9.18
N GLY A 187 9.28 18.02 9.35
CA GLY A 187 8.54 19.28 9.28
C GLY A 187 8.28 19.73 7.84
N ARG A 188 7.71 20.93 7.70
CA ARG A 188 7.64 21.64 6.42
C ARG A 188 9.02 22.14 5.99
#